data_AF-A0A5N5MN80-F1
#
_entry.id   AF-A0A5N5MN80-F1
#
_cell.length_a   1.000
_cell.length_b   1.000
_cell.length_c   1.000
_cell.angle_alpha   90.00
_cell.angle_beta   90.00
_cell.angle_gamma   90.00
#
_symmetry.space_group_name_H-M   'P 1'
#
loop_
_entity.id
_entity.type
_entity.pdbx_description
1 polymer ?
#
loop_
_entity_poly.entity_id
_entity_poly.type
_entity_poly.pdbx_seq_one_letter_code
_entity_poly.pdbx_strand_id
1 'polypeptide(L)'
;MNTRSSAGVCVCVLCGLPAVGKSTLTHLLSDHLHTHSWRTFIISYDELIPEEAFHFSTPDRGEDDDDDEDSSTQQAGWKQHRQAVLECVDGFLQELSADTPHTHTGGGGGGGGGRGGTGSVCERFIQAMEKQQILPVLQNTHSEPQRLVLLLDDNFYYHSMRYGVYQLARRHAVGFCEVYLHCPLEVCLHRNRVRGQPVSDDVITEMSNRMEPPNTEKNQWEKNSVTVDNTHTVTHTHLQELLQMISSAAENPLNRQRCACSVVHQVDQVCRRLVSQAMVTARACTRSGEELKALARELSEEKSRFLQKLRAQLLQQLGQDECVCVERVVDVATGTFTRRTRVMMERHGVGVHATSSS
;
A
#
# COMPACT_ATOMS: atom_id res chain seq x y z
N MET A 1 -2.81 -31.41 -1.07
CA MET A 1 -2.48 -30.20 -1.84
C MET A 1 -1.96 -29.19 -0.84
N ASN A 2 -0.64 -29.12 -0.67
CA ASN A 2 0.00 -28.14 0.22
C ASN A 2 0.02 -26.82 -0.55
N THR A 3 -0.92 -25.94 -0.25
CA THR A 3 -0.81 -24.53 -0.62
C THR A 3 0.51 -24.01 -0.09
N ARG A 4 1.42 -23.51 -0.95
CA ARG A 4 2.56 -22.72 -0.46
C ARG A 4 2.00 -21.59 0.41
N SER A 5 2.27 -21.67 1.72
CA SER A 5 1.92 -20.58 2.62
C SER A 5 2.79 -19.38 2.24
N SER A 6 2.20 -18.19 2.11
CA SER A 6 2.95 -16.93 2.02
C SER A 6 3.77 -16.63 3.29
N ALA A 7 3.68 -17.50 4.30
CA ALA A 7 4.53 -17.48 5.47
C ALA A 7 6.01 -17.50 5.07
N GLY A 8 6.74 -16.47 5.49
CA GLY A 8 8.16 -16.33 5.22
C GLY A 8 8.50 -15.32 4.12
N VAL A 9 7.53 -14.73 3.42
CA VAL A 9 7.79 -13.59 2.52
C VAL A 9 7.50 -12.26 3.23
N CYS A 10 8.42 -11.30 3.11
CA CYS A 10 8.24 -9.95 3.63
C CYS A 10 8.67 -8.89 2.61
N VAL A 11 7.88 -7.83 2.49
CA VAL A 11 8.24 -6.63 1.75
C VAL A 11 8.73 -5.58 2.76
N CYS A 12 9.93 -5.07 2.56
CA CYS A 12 10.56 -4.08 3.44
C CYS A 12 10.89 -2.83 2.62
N VAL A 13 10.37 -1.68 3.06
CA VAL A 13 10.62 -0.38 2.43
C VAL A 13 11.70 0.36 3.19
N LEU A 14 12.74 0.81 2.50
CA LEU A 14 13.73 1.73 3.08
C LEU A 14 13.34 3.16 2.70
N CYS A 15 13.17 4.04 3.69
CA CYS A 15 12.79 5.43 3.46
C CYS A 15 13.78 6.39 4.11
N GLY A 16 13.98 7.57 3.53
CA GLY A 16 14.95 8.55 4.00
C GLY A 16 15.50 9.43 2.89
N LEU A 17 16.15 10.53 3.27
CA LEU A 17 16.65 11.54 2.33
C LEU A 17 17.74 10.99 1.39
N PRO A 18 17.99 11.62 0.23
CA PRO A 18 19.19 11.34 -0.55
C PRO A 18 20.45 11.44 0.32
N ALA A 19 21.45 10.58 0.05
CA ALA A 19 22.71 10.51 0.80
C ALA A 19 22.62 10.14 2.30
N VAL A 20 21.44 9.80 2.83
CA VAL A 20 21.29 9.31 4.21
C VAL A 20 21.94 7.93 4.42
N GLY A 21 22.21 7.17 3.36
CA GLY A 21 22.88 5.85 3.42
C GLY A 21 21.95 4.63 3.25
N LYS A 22 20.78 4.80 2.62
CA LYS A 22 19.81 3.70 2.38
C LYS A 22 20.44 2.52 1.66
N SER A 23 20.98 2.71 0.46
CA SER A 23 21.60 1.63 -0.33
C SER A 23 22.72 0.92 0.42
N THR A 24 23.53 1.65 1.17
CA THR A 24 24.54 1.06 2.06
C THR A 24 23.90 0.17 3.13
N LEU A 25 22.85 0.65 3.83
CA LEU A 25 22.12 -0.19 4.77
C LEU A 25 21.49 -1.40 4.08
N THR A 26 20.89 -1.23 2.90
CA THR A 26 20.24 -2.31 2.14
C THR A 26 21.18 -3.49 1.94
N HIS A 27 22.43 -3.21 1.52
CA HIS A 27 23.44 -4.25 1.34
C HIS A 27 23.91 -4.86 2.67
N LEU A 28 24.19 -4.03 3.69
CA LEU A 28 24.57 -4.53 5.02
C LEU A 28 23.49 -5.43 5.64
N LEU A 29 22.22 -5.04 5.47
CA LEU A 29 21.06 -5.80 5.94
C LEU A 29 20.87 -7.08 5.12
N SER A 30 21.07 -7.03 3.80
CA SER A 30 21.04 -8.21 2.94
C SER A 30 22.09 -9.24 3.36
N ASP A 31 23.34 -8.83 3.56
CA ASP A 31 24.40 -9.71 4.05
C ASP A 31 24.05 -10.31 5.41
N HIS A 32 23.54 -9.48 6.33
CA HIS A 32 23.11 -9.96 7.65
C HIS A 32 21.95 -10.97 7.57
N LEU A 33 20.95 -10.72 6.72
CA LEU A 33 19.84 -11.64 6.47
C LEU A 33 20.32 -12.97 5.88
N HIS A 34 21.28 -12.95 4.95
CA HIS A 34 21.88 -14.15 4.38
C HIS A 34 22.56 -15.02 5.44
N THR A 35 23.25 -14.42 6.43
CA THR A 35 23.83 -15.19 7.55
C THR A 35 22.78 -15.90 8.41
N HIS A 36 21.52 -15.48 8.34
CA HIS A 36 20.37 -16.07 9.03
C HIS A 36 19.48 -16.91 8.10
N SER A 37 20.02 -17.37 6.96
CA SER A 37 19.33 -18.22 5.98
C SER A 37 18.15 -17.57 5.24
N TRP A 38 17.99 -16.26 5.33
CA TRP A 38 17.02 -15.53 4.50
C TRP A 38 17.61 -15.30 3.11
N ARG A 39 16.77 -15.37 2.09
CA ARG A 39 17.07 -14.80 0.78
C ARG A 39 16.61 -13.35 0.75
N THR A 40 17.32 -12.53 -0.01
CA THR A 40 16.93 -11.14 -0.23
C THR A 40 16.89 -10.82 -1.71
N PHE A 41 15.88 -10.08 -2.13
CA PHE A 41 15.82 -9.44 -3.43
C PHE A 41 15.82 -7.93 -3.24
N ILE A 42 16.93 -7.29 -3.63
CA ILE A 42 17.10 -5.84 -3.58
C ILE A 42 16.50 -5.22 -4.86
N ILE A 43 15.58 -4.29 -4.68
CA ILE A 43 14.87 -3.60 -5.75
C ILE A 43 15.25 -2.12 -5.67
N SER A 44 16.35 -1.76 -6.33
CA SER A 44 16.85 -0.38 -6.39
C SER A 44 16.11 0.40 -7.47
N TYR A 45 15.34 1.41 -7.08
CA TYR A 45 14.61 2.23 -8.04
C TYR A 45 15.56 3.03 -8.94
N ASP A 46 16.72 3.43 -8.43
CA ASP A 46 17.76 4.13 -9.20
C ASP A 46 18.37 3.23 -10.29
N GLU A 47 18.43 1.90 -10.08
CA GLU A 47 18.89 0.95 -11.11
C GLU A 47 17.78 0.60 -12.12
N LEU A 48 16.52 0.63 -11.70
CA LEU A 48 15.37 0.19 -12.51
C LEU A 48 14.77 1.30 -13.36
N ILE A 49 14.88 2.56 -12.94
CA ILE A 49 14.32 3.72 -13.62
C ILE A 49 15.44 4.41 -14.42
N PRO A 50 15.21 4.78 -15.70
CA PRO A 50 16.23 5.46 -16.50
C PRO A 50 16.61 6.81 -15.88
N GLU A 51 17.89 7.21 -15.96
CA GLU A 51 18.37 8.50 -15.43
C GLU A 51 17.58 9.69 -16.02
N GLU A 52 17.16 9.58 -17.28
CA GLU A 52 16.37 10.59 -18.01
C GLU A 52 15.02 10.86 -17.33
N ALA A 53 14.46 9.89 -16.62
CA ALA A 53 13.19 10.06 -15.90
C ALA A 53 13.32 10.89 -14.62
N PHE A 54 14.55 11.15 -14.15
CA PHE A 54 14.83 11.96 -12.96
C PHE A 54 15.23 13.40 -13.30
N HIS A 55 15.48 13.72 -14.57
CA HIS A 55 15.80 15.06 -15.01
C HIS A 55 14.54 15.93 -15.05
N PHE A 56 14.40 16.79 -14.04
CA PHE A 56 13.47 17.92 -14.09
C PHE A 56 14.07 18.98 -15.01
N SER A 57 13.54 19.15 -16.21
CA SER A 57 13.91 20.30 -17.02
C SER A 57 13.32 21.54 -16.34
N THR A 58 14.14 22.34 -15.67
CA THR A 58 13.75 23.70 -15.34
C THR A 58 13.52 24.40 -16.68
N PRO A 59 12.34 24.97 -16.96
CA PRO A 59 12.18 25.78 -18.16
C PRO A 59 13.22 26.91 -18.05
N ASP A 60 14.16 26.91 -18.98
CA ASP A 60 15.06 28.04 -19.17
C ASP A 60 14.14 29.25 -19.37
N ARG A 61 14.33 30.31 -18.57
CA ARG A 61 13.54 31.53 -18.70
C ARG A 61 13.98 32.24 -19.98
N GLY A 62 13.53 31.71 -21.11
CA GLY A 62 13.35 32.49 -22.33
C GLY A 62 12.11 33.34 -22.11
N GLU A 63 12.31 34.65 -21.97
CA GLU A 63 11.25 35.60 -22.26
C GLU A 63 10.81 35.35 -23.71
N ASP A 64 9.49 35.26 -23.94
CA ASP A 64 8.81 35.09 -25.24
C ASP A 64 8.48 33.63 -25.63
N ASP A 65 7.33 33.11 -25.15
CA ASP A 65 6.20 32.68 -26.01
C ASP A 65 5.12 31.95 -25.18
N ASP A 66 3.87 32.33 -25.43
CA ASP A 66 2.64 31.72 -24.91
C ASP A 66 2.51 30.26 -25.38
N ASP A 67 2.52 29.27 -24.46
CA ASP A 67 1.73 28.03 -24.53
C ASP A 67 1.96 27.12 -23.28
N ASP A 68 1.02 27.23 -22.33
CA ASP A 68 0.94 26.52 -21.05
C ASP A 68 0.43 25.06 -21.19
N GLU A 69 1.21 24.11 -21.75
CA GLU A 69 0.83 22.68 -21.72
C GLU A 69 1.94 21.68 -21.30
N ASP A 70 3.23 22.03 -21.38
CA ASP A 70 4.29 21.00 -21.30
C ASP A 70 4.95 20.80 -19.91
N SER A 71 4.58 21.58 -18.88
CA SER A 71 5.14 21.41 -17.53
C SER A 71 4.55 20.21 -16.76
N SER A 72 3.40 19.69 -17.21
CA SER A 72 2.70 18.56 -16.58
C SER A 72 3.23 17.18 -17.02
N THR A 73 3.93 17.13 -18.16
CA THR A 73 4.30 15.90 -18.87
C THR A 73 5.49 15.18 -18.22
N GLN A 74 6.45 15.91 -17.65
CA GLN A 74 7.71 15.35 -17.12
C GLN A 74 7.56 14.77 -15.69
N GLN A 75 6.78 15.41 -14.81
CA GLN A 75 6.41 14.82 -13.51
C GLN A 75 5.60 13.52 -13.65
N ALA A 76 4.95 13.32 -14.79
CA ALA A 76 4.21 12.10 -15.09
C ALA A 76 5.16 10.92 -15.38
N GLY A 77 6.34 11.15 -15.96
CA GLY A 77 7.30 10.11 -16.33
C GLY A 77 7.81 9.32 -15.13
N TRP A 78 8.43 9.99 -14.16
CA TRP A 78 8.95 9.35 -12.95
C TRP A 78 7.87 8.57 -12.18
N LYS A 79 6.66 9.14 -12.06
CA LYS A 79 5.52 8.49 -11.38
C LYS A 79 5.08 7.23 -12.13
N GLN A 80 5.04 7.27 -13.46
CA GLN A 80 4.74 6.11 -14.30
C GLN A 80 5.81 5.02 -14.16
N HIS A 81 7.09 5.38 -14.12
CA HIS A 81 8.16 4.41 -13.92
C HIS A 81 8.10 3.75 -12.53
N ARG A 82 7.84 4.51 -11.46
CA ARG A 82 7.60 3.91 -10.13
C ARG A 82 6.40 2.97 -10.15
N GLN A 83 5.33 3.35 -10.82
CA GLN A 83 4.15 2.50 -10.96
C GLN A 83 4.50 1.19 -11.69
N ALA A 84 5.30 1.26 -12.75
CA ALA A 84 5.81 0.07 -13.45
C ALA A 84 6.68 -0.81 -12.53
N VAL A 85 7.52 -0.24 -11.65
CA VAL A 85 8.26 -1.03 -10.64
C VAL A 85 7.29 -1.77 -9.72
N LEU A 86 6.24 -1.11 -9.23
CA LEU A 86 5.23 -1.75 -8.38
C LEU A 86 4.47 -2.85 -9.11
N GLU A 87 4.17 -2.67 -10.40
CA GLU A 87 3.55 -3.71 -11.25
C GLU A 87 4.47 -4.93 -11.41
N CYS A 88 5.78 -4.73 -11.56
CA CYS A 88 6.75 -5.83 -11.57
C CYS A 88 6.79 -6.58 -10.23
N VAL A 89 6.76 -5.85 -9.10
CA VAL A 89 6.68 -6.46 -7.76
C VAL A 89 5.38 -7.23 -7.58
N ASP A 90 4.25 -6.70 -8.08
CA ASP A 90 2.94 -7.34 -8.04
C ASP A 90 2.94 -8.67 -8.80
N GLY A 91 3.43 -8.67 -10.04
CA GLY A 91 3.60 -9.88 -10.84
C GLY A 91 4.49 -10.91 -10.14
N PHE A 92 5.62 -10.48 -9.57
CA PHE A 92 6.53 -11.37 -8.85
C PHE A 92 5.89 -12.01 -7.61
N LEU A 93 5.17 -11.23 -6.79
CA LEU A 93 4.46 -11.76 -5.61
C LEU A 93 3.30 -12.69 -5.99
N GLN A 94 2.64 -12.42 -7.12
CA GLN A 94 1.60 -13.28 -7.67
C GLN A 94 2.17 -14.63 -8.10
N GLU A 95 3.33 -14.66 -8.77
CA GLU A 95 4.03 -15.88 -9.16
C GLU A 95 4.49 -16.71 -7.95
N LEU A 96 4.98 -16.06 -6.89
CA LEU A 96 5.34 -16.74 -5.64
C LEU A 96 4.16 -17.46 -4.98
N SER A 97 2.95 -16.93 -5.18
CA SER A 97 1.72 -17.45 -4.59
C SER A 97 1.02 -18.50 -5.47
N ALA A 98 1.39 -18.61 -6.75
CA ALA A 98 0.76 -19.52 -7.70
C ALA A 98 1.33 -20.94 -7.56
N ASP A 99 0.47 -21.90 -7.24
CA ASP A 99 0.80 -23.33 -7.03
C ASP A 99 0.98 -24.12 -8.35
N THR A 100 1.12 -23.45 -9.50
CA THR A 100 1.07 -24.13 -10.81
C THR A 100 2.43 -24.61 -11.31
N PRO A 101 2.59 -25.89 -11.68
CA PRO A 101 3.75 -26.35 -12.42
C PRO A 101 3.76 -25.69 -13.80
N HIS A 102 4.86 -25.02 -14.13
CA HIS A 102 5.06 -24.35 -15.40
C HIS A 102 4.89 -25.32 -16.59
N THR A 103 3.83 -25.16 -17.37
CA THR A 103 3.95 -25.39 -18.81
C THR A 103 4.54 -24.12 -19.40
N HIS A 104 5.83 -24.16 -19.70
CA HIS A 104 6.43 -23.20 -20.62
C HIS A 104 5.65 -23.23 -21.93
N THR A 105 4.77 -22.25 -22.12
CA THR A 105 4.34 -21.83 -23.44
C THR A 105 5.00 -20.49 -23.69
N GLY A 106 6.18 -20.55 -24.31
CA GLY A 106 6.63 -19.42 -25.11
C GLY A 106 5.62 -19.22 -26.24
N GLY A 107 5.08 -18.01 -26.38
CA GLY A 107 4.23 -17.69 -27.52
C GLY A 107 3.24 -16.56 -27.33
N GLY A 108 3.72 -15.32 -27.45
CA GLY A 108 3.14 -14.32 -28.35
C GLY A 108 1.73 -13.78 -28.05
N GLY A 109 1.69 -12.60 -27.42
CA GLY A 109 0.60 -11.63 -27.54
C GLY A 109 1.15 -10.30 -28.06
N GLY A 110 1.45 -10.21 -29.35
CA GLY A 110 1.69 -8.94 -30.02
C GLY A 110 0.37 -8.18 -30.18
N GLY A 111 0.36 -6.91 -29.79
CA GLY A 111 -0.84 -6.07 -29.91
C GLY A 111 -0.64 -4.61 -29.49
N GLY A 112 0.03 -3.84 -30.34
CA GLY A 112 -0.39 -2.46 -30.62
C GLY A 112 0.09 -1.33 -29.72
N GLY A 113 1.13 -0.63 -30.18
CA GLY A 113 1.07 0.82 -30.34
C GLY A 113 1.22 1.69 -29.09
N GLY A 114 2.46 2.11 -28.83
CA GLY A 114 2.74 3.46 -28.34
C GLY A 114 3.48 3.57 -27.00
N ARG A 115 4.52 4.43 -27.03
CA ARG A 115 5.17 5.13 -25.91
C ARG A 115 6.25 4.34 -25.17
N GLY A 116 7.48 4.48 -25.66
CA GLY A 116 8.71 4.04 -24.98
C GLY A 116 8.83 4.65 -23.58
N GLY A 117 9.27 3.84 -22.63
CA GLY A 117 9.50 4.23 -21.24
C GLY A 117 9.35 3.04 -20.29
N THR A 118 8.13 2.52 -20.11
CA THR A 118 7.81 1.53 -19.06
C THR A 118 8.30 0.11 -19.35
N GLY A 119 8.37 -0.31 -20.62
CA GLY A 119 8.92 -1.63 -21.00
C GLY A 119 10.35 -1.86 -20.51
N SER A 120 11.17 -0.80 -20.46
CA SER A 120 12.56 -0.87 -19.98
C SER A 120 12.67 -1.18 -18.49
N VAL A 121 11.68 -0.82 -17.68
CA VAL A 121 11.67 -1.08 -16.23
C VAL A 121 11.52 -2.58 -15.97
N CYS A 122 10.61 -3.24 -16.67
CA CYS A 122 10.36 -4.67 -16.54
C CYS A 122 11.60 -5.49 -16.97
N GLU A 123 12.23 -5.11 -18.08
CA GLU A 123 13.48 -5.75 -18.54
C GLU A 123 14.60 -5.63 -17.49
N ARG A 124 14.82 -4.42 -16.94
CA ARG A 124 15.81 -4.21 -15.86
C ARG A 124 15.44 -4.96 -14.58
N PHE A 125 14.15 -5.11 -14.27
CA PHE A 125 13.68 -5.89 -13.13
C PHE A 125 14.04 -7.38 -13.29
N ILE A 126 13.80 -7.95 -14.46
CA ILE A 126 14.17 -9.34 -14.77
C ILE A 126 15.69 -9.52 -14.70
N GLN A 127 16.48 -8.59 -15.26
CA GLN A 127 17.93 -8.61 -15.16
C GLN A 127 18.42 -8.54 -13.69
N ALA A 128 17.76 -7.74 -12.85
CA ALA A 128 18.07 -7.68 -11.42
C ALA A 128 17.76 -9.01 -10.72
N MET A 129 16.66 -9.68 -11.07
CA MET A 129 16.34 -11.03 -10.57
C MET A 129 17.38 -12.07 -10.98
N GLU A 130 17.85 -12.03 -12.23
CA GLU A 130 18.90 -12.93 -12.73
C GLU A 130 20.23 -12.69 -12.00
N LYS A 131 20.67 -11.43 -11.92
CA LYS A 131 21.91 -11.01 -11.24
C LYS A 131 21.93 -11.42 -9.77
N GLN A 132 20.78 -11.33 -9.09
CA GLN A 132 20.63 -11.68 -7.68
C GLN A 132 20.20 -13.14 -7.45
N GLN A 133 20.16 -13.97 -8.51
CA GLN A 133 19.82 -15.39 -8.45
C GLN A 133 18.47 -15.66 -7.77
N ILE A 134 17.47 -14.84 -8.09
CA ILE A 134 16.09 -14.95 -7.56
C ILE A 134 15.27 -15.97 -8.35
N LEU A 135 15.54 -16.18 -9.64
CA LEU A 135 14.78 -17.14 -10.47
C LEU A 135 14.79 -18.60 -9.92
N PRO A 136 15.91 -19.15 -9.41
CA PRO A 136 15.92 -20.46 -8.75
C PRO A 136 15.02 -20.54 -7.51
N VAL A 137 14.64 -19.42 -6.90
CA VAL A 137 13.70 -19.38 -5.77
C VAL A 137 12.30 -19.80 -6.22
N LEU A 138 11.88 -19.36 -7.41
CA LEU A 138 10.59 -19.72 -7.99
C LEU A 138 10.55 -21.21 -8.36
N GLN A 139 11.68 -21.75 -8.83
CA GLN A 139 11.79 -23.10 -9.41
C GLN A 139 12.08 -24.21 -8.40
N ASN A 140 12.60 -23.91 -7.21
CA ASN A 140 12.93 -24.94 -6.22
C ASN A 140 11.69 -25.42 -5.44
N THR A 141 11.09 -26.51 -5.90
CA THR A 141 9.92 -27.17 -5.28
C THR A 141 10.27 -28.23 -4.22
N HIS A 142 11.56 -28.54 -4.03
CA HIS A 142 12.01 -29.71 -3.24
C HIS A 142 12.81 -29.38 -1.97
N SER A 143 12.90 -28.12 -1.57
CA SER A 143 13.60 -27.70 -0.34
C SER A 143 12.65 -26.99 0.62
N GLU A 144 13.01 -26.97 1.92
CA GLU A 144 12.30 -26.21 2.95
C GLU A 144 11.98 -24.79 2.48
N PRO A 145 10.80 -24.22 2.83
CA PRO A 145 10.38 -22.90 2.39
C PRO A 145 11.38 -21.86 2.92
N GLN A 146 12.21 -21.35 2.02
CA GLN A 146 13.22 -20.37 2.37
C GLN A 146 12.56 -19.00 2.52
N ARG A 147 12.81 -18.35 3.67
CA ARG A 147 12.29 -17.01 3.93
C ARG A 147 12.89 -16.01 2.93
N LEU A 148 12.06 -15.12 2.41
CA LEU A 148 12.43 -14.14 1.37
C LEU A 148 12.05 -12.73 1.82
N VAL A 149 12.99 -11.79 1.70
CA VAL A 149 12.72 -10.36 1.87
C VAL A 149 12.89 -9.63 0.55
N LEU A 150 11.90 -8.84 0.16
CA LEU A 150 12.04 -7.84 -0.90
C LEU A 150 12.44 -6.53 -0.23
N LEU A 151 13.65 -6.05 -0.52
CA LEU A 151 14.19 -4.80 0.00
C LEU A 151 14.01 -3.71 -1.07
N LEU A 152 13.03 -2.82 -0.89
CA LEU A 152 12.76 -1.73 -1.83
C LEU A 152 13.61 -0.52 -1.42
N ASP A 153 14.57 -0.18 -2.27
CA ASP A 153 15.49 0.94 -2.08
C ASP A 153 15.11 2.11 -3.00
N ASP A 154 14.48 3.11 -2.38
CA ASP A 154 14.14 4.42 -2.96
C ASP A 154 14.04 5.42 -1.79
N ASN A 155 13.81 6.70 -2.04
CA ASN A 155 13.63 7.71 -1.00
C ASN A 155 12.37 7.51 -0.13
N PHE A 156 11.26 7.03 -0.72
CA PHE A 156 9.95 6.84 -0.07
C PHE A 156 9.55 7.97 0.91
N TYR A 157 9.78 9.23 0.50
CA TYR A 157 9.64 10.38 1.40
C TYR A 157 8.19 10.84 1.61
N TYR A 158 7.25 10.47 0.72
CA TYR A 158 5.82 10.66 0.95
C TYR A 158 5.17 9.38 1.51
N HIS A 159 4.23 9.56 2.43
CA HIS A 159 3.37 8.53 2.98
C HIS A 159 2.63 7.73 1.90
N SER A 160 2.14 8.42 0.86
CA SER A 160 1.41 7.78 -0.25
C SER A 160 2.26 6.75 -1.02
N MET A 161 3.58 6.98 -1.13
CA MET A 161 4.51 6.06 -1.78
C MET A 161 4.66 4.77 -0.97
N ARG A 162 4.81 4.88 0.35
CA ARG A 162 4.89 3.73 1.26
C ARG A 162 3.56 2.99 1.33
N TYR A 163 2.45 3.72 1.36
CA TYR A 163 1.12 3.13 1.41
C TYR A 163 0.82 2.28 0.17
N GLY A 164 1.28 2.68 -1.02
CA GLY A 164 1.17 1.86 -2.23
C GLY A 164 1.84 0.48 -2.07
N VAL A 165 3.04 0.43 -1.48
CA VAL A 165 3.74 -0.82 -1.19
C VAL A 165 3.02 -1.64 -0.11
N TYR A 166 2.55 -0.98 0.96
CA TYR A 166 1.75 -1.65 2.00
C TYR A 166 0.50 -2.33 1.42
N GLN A 167 -0.22 -1.64 0.54
CA GLN A 167 -1.40 -2.19 -0.13
C GLN A 167 -1.05 -3.42 -0.95
N LEU A 168 0.08 -3.39 -1.66
CA LEU A 168 0.58 -4.50 -2.44
C LEU A 168 0.91 -5.71 -1.55
N ALA A 169 1.66 -5.50 -0.47
CA ALA A 169 1.97 -6.54 0.51
C ALA A 169 0.69 -7.13 1.13
N ARG A 170 -0.31 -6.27 1.42
CA ARG A 170 -1.63 -6.66 1.92
C ARG A 170 -2.41 -7.50 0.91
N ARG A 171 -2.35 -7.13 -0.38
CA ARG A 171 -2.99 -7.87 -1.47
C ARG A 171 -2.43 -9.28 -1.52
N HIS A 172 -1.11 -9.46 -1.46
CA HIS A 172 -0.47 -10.78 -1.50
C HIS A 172 -0.42 -11.54 -0.17
N ALA A 173 -1.00 -10.97 0.89
CA ALA A 173 -0.96 -11.54 2.23
C ALA A 173 0.45 -11.95 2.67
N VAL A 174 1.42 -11.04 2.45
CA VAL A 174 2.81 -11.19 2.89
C VAL A 174 3.11 -10.24 4.06
N GLY A 175 4.27 -10.41 4.69
CA GLY A 175 4.77 -9.49 5.70
C GLY A 175 5.08 -8.11 5.12
N PHE A 176 4.94 -7.07 5.95
CA PHE A 176 5.29 -5.70 5.58
C PHE A 176 5.95 -4.97 6.74
N CYS A 177 6.98 -4.19 6.43
CA CYS A 177 7.66 -3.31 7.36
C CYS A 177 8.37 -2.14 6.67
N GLU A 178 8.75 -1.14 7.47
CA GLU A 178 9.44 0.06 7.01
C GLU A 178 10.69 0.33 7.85
N VAL A 179 11.76 0.74 7.18
CA VAL A 179 12.98 1.22 7.81
C VAL A 179 13.13 2.69 7.45
N TYR A 180 12.99 3.57 8.45
CA TYR A 180 13.28 4.99 8.29
C TYR A 180 14.72 5.27 8.67
N LEU A 181 15.55 5.59 7.67
CA LEU A 181 16.89 6.06 7.88
C LEU A 181 16.90 7.57 8.06
N HIS A 182 17.47 8.00 9.18
CA HIS A 182 17.53 9.40 9.55
C HIS A 182 18.96 9.85 9.85
N CYS A 183 19.32 11.03 9.38
CA CYS A 183 20.41 11.84 9.93
C CYS A 183 20.11 13.32 9.66
N PRO A 184 20.79 14.26 10.36
CA PRO A 184 20.62 15.69 10.12
C PRO A 184 20.82 16.08 8.65
N LEU A 185 20.08 17.09 8.18
CA LEU A 185 20.14 17.56 6.80
C LEU A 185 21.57 17.94 6.39
N GLU A 186 22.32 18.57 7.28
CA GLU A 186 23.70 18.99 7.08
C GLU A 186 24.62 17.81 6.78
N VAL A 187 24.36 16.66 7.42
CA VAL A 187 25.10 15.41 7.17
C VAL A 187 24.73 14.84 5.81
N CYS A 188 23.44 14.84 5.43
CA CYS A 188 23.00 14.44 4.09
C CYS A 188 23.67 15.31 3.01
N LEU A 189 23.67 16.64 3.16
CA LEU A 189 24.29 17.58 2.22
C LEU A 189 25.81 17.36 2.11
N HIS A 190 26.49 17.17 3.25
CA HIS A 190 27.92 16.88 3.25
C HIS A 190 28.25 15.59 2.50
N ARG A 191 27.53 14.50 2.82
CA ARG A 191 27.68 13.20 2.12
C ARG A 191 27.33 13.31 0.64
N ASN A 192 26.34 14.13 0.31
CA ASN A 192 25.91 14.33 -1.07
C ASN A 192 27.00 14.97 -1.92
N ARG A 193 27.70 15.99 -1.42
CA ARG A 193 28.76 16.70 -2.15
C ARG A 193 29.97 15.84 -2.51
N VAL A 194 30.21 14.77 -1.76
CA VAL A 194 31.36 13.86 -1.97
C VAL A 194 31.01 12.58 -2.73
N ARG A 195 29.73 12.39 -3.11
CA ARG A 195 29.29 11.20 -3.85
C ARG A 195 29.59 11.33 -5.35
N GLY A 196 29.66 10.21 -6.06
CA GLY A 196 30.04 10.20 -7.49
C GLY A 196 29.10 11.00 -8.40
N GLN A 197 27.79 10.96 -8.16
CA GLN A 197 26.77 11.71 -8.92
C GLN A 197 25.89 12.53 -7.95
N PRO A 198 26.33 13.72 -7.50
CA PRO A 198 25.58 14.56 -6.56
C PRO A 198 24.23 15.01 -7.13
N VAL A 199 23.22 15.12 -6.26
CA VAL A 199 21.96 15.83 -6.57
C VAL A 199 22.08 17.27 -6.04
N SER A 200 21.36 18.23 -6.61
CA SER A 200 21.41 19.62 -6.12
C SER A 200 21.06 19.71 -4.62
N ASP A 201 21.80 20.52 -3.87
CA ASP A 201 21.56 20.78 -2.45
C ASP A 201 20.13 21.34 -2.23
N ASP A 202 19.62 22.14 -3.17
CA ASP A 202 18.26 22.67 -3.13
C ASP A 202 17.20 21.56 -3.19
N VAL A 203 17.44 20.53 -4.01
CA VAL A 203 16.54 19.37 -4.12
C VAL A 203 16.51 18.59 -2.80
N ILE A 204 17.67 18.36 -2.18
CA ILE A 204 17.74 17.65 -0.89
C ILE A 204 17.06 18.46 0.21
N THR A 205 17.27 19.77 0.23
CA THR A 205 16.64 20.69 1.18
C THR A 205 15.11 20.68 1.02
N GLU A 206 14.61 20.75 -0.21
CA GLU A 206 13.18 20.69 -0.50
C GLU A 206 12.58 19.31 -0.12
N MET A 207 13.30 18.22 -0.42
CA MET A 207 12.89 16.89 0.01
C MET A 207 12.86 16.75 1.54
N SER A 208 13.77 17.41 2.26
CA SER A 208 13.79 17.46 3.73
C SER A 208 12.55 18.16 4.28
N ASN A 209 12.15 19.28 3.68
CA ASN A 209 10.95 20.02 4.09
C ASN A 209 9.66 19.23 3.85
N ARG A 210 9.65 18.35 2.83
CA ARG A 210 8.50 17.51 2.46
C ARG A 210 8.52 16.10 3.04
N MET A 211 9.58 15.73 3.77
CA MET A 211 9.70 14.38 4.32
C MET A 211 8.54 14.11 5.28
N GLU A 212 7.85 12.99 5.07
CA GLU A 212 6.78 12.48 5.93
C GLU A 212 7.26 11.18 6.59
N PRO A 213 7.99 11.23 7.72
CA PRO A 213 8.48 10.04 8.40
C PRO A 213 7.33 9.09 8.78
N PRO A 214 7.58 7.77 8.89
CA PRO A 214 6.59 6.84 9.39
C PRO A 214 6.06 7.26 10.76
N ASN A 215 4.73 7.23 10.94
CA ASN A 215 4.04 7.67 12.13
C ASN A 215 3.13 6.56 12.67
N THR A 216 3.68 5.76 13.57
CA THR A 216 3.00 4.58 14.14
C THR A 216 1.79 4.94 15.02
N GLU A 217 1.75 6.17 15.55
CA GLU A 217 0.64 6.65 16.38
C GLU A 217 -0.60 7.01 15.55
N LYS A 218 -0.39 7.67 14.40
CA LYS A 218 -1.46 8.07 13.48
C LYS A 218 -1.88 6.95 12.54
N ASN A 219 -0.92 6.17 12.07
CA ASN A 219 -1.12 5.19 11.00
C ASN A 219 -0.87 3.77 11.53
N GLN A 220 -1.94 3.07 11.90
CA GLN A 220 -1.83 1.68 12.40
C GLN A 220 -1.17 0.71 11.39
N TRP A 221 -1.16 1.05 10.10
CA TRP A 221 -0.53 0.25 9.06
C TRP A 221 1.00 0.40 9.04
N GLU A 222 1.54 1.51 9.55
CA GLU A 222 2.97 1.78 9.73
C GLU A 222 3.48 1.21 11.08
N LYS A 223 2.72 0.34 11.76
CA LYS A 223 3.11 -0.18 13.09
C LYS A 223 4.43 -0.97 13.10
N ASN A 224 4.84 -1.51 11.95
CA ASN A 224 6.05 -2.30 11.79
C ASN A 224 7.16 -1.42 11.20
N SER A 225 7.37 -0.24 11.80
CA SER A 225 8.37 0.73 11.35
C SER A 225 9.46 0.91 12.39
N VAL A 226 10.72 0.91 11.95
CA VAL A 226 11.90 1.18 12.80
C VAL A 226 12.63 2.39 12.27
N THR A 227 13.00 3.31 13.15
CA THR A 227 13.87 4.45 12.81
C THR A 227 15.30 4.11 13.19
N VAL A 228 16.22 4.25 12.23
CA VAL A 228 17.66 4.04 12.44
C VAL A 228 18.37 5.38 12.24
N ASP A 229 19.03 5.85 13.30
CA ASP A 229 19.91 7.00 13.23
C ASP A 229 21.23 6.60 12.54
N ASN A 230 21.46 7.15 11.36
CA ASN A 230 22.66 6.95 10.56
C ASN A 230 23.53 8.21 10.48
N THR A 231 23.49 9.06 11.52
CA THR A 231 24.42 10.19 11.68
C THR A 231 25.86 9.70 11.74
N HIS A 232 26.09 8.60 12.45
CA HIS A 232 27.39 7.95 12.57
C HIS A 232 27.43 6.67 11.74
N THR A 233 27.52 5.51 12.38
CA THR A 233 27.68 4.21 11.73
C THR A 233 26.56 3.28 12.15
N VAL A 234 25.97 2.59 11.19
CA VAL A 234 25.06 1.47 11.46
C VAL A 234 25.81 0.39 12.25
N THR A 235 25.28 0.04 13.42
CA THR A 235 25.89 -0.96 14.31
C THR A 235 25.26 -2.33 14.10
N HIS A 236 25.93 -3.37 14.59
CA HIS A 236 25.36 -4.72 14.60
C HIS A 236 24.02 -4.80 15.35
N THR A 237 23.84 -4.01 16.41
CA THR A 237 22.58 -3.93 17.17
C THR A 237 21.43 -3.46 16.28
N HIS A 238 21.64 -2.42 15.45
CA HIS A 238 20.64 -1.97 14.49
C HIS A 238 20.28 -3.09 13.50
N LEU A 239 21.25 -3.83 12.98
CA LEU A 239 20.98 -4.95 12.06
C LEU A 239 20.17 -6.07 12.73
N GLN A 240 20.41 -6.35 14.02
CA GLN A 240 19.64 -7.32 14.79
C GLN A 240 18.19 -6.87 15.01
N GLU A 241 17.97 -5.60 15.34
CA GLU A 241 16.63 -5.03 15.49
C GLU A 241 15.83 -5.10 14.18
N LEU A 242 16.47 -4.77 13.06
CA LEU A 242 15.89 -4.88 11.73
C LEU A 242 15.54 -6.33 11.37
N LEU A 243 16.44 -7.28 11.63
CA LEU A 243 16.18 -8.71 11.44
C LEU A 243 14.99 -9.18 12.27
N GLN A 244 14.90 -8.79 13.54
CA GLN A 244 13.80 -9.16 14.43
C GLN A 244 12.46 -8.63 13.92
N MET A 245 12.44 -7.36 13.49
CA MET A 245 11.24 -6.72 12.96
C MET A 245 10.80 -7.38 11.63
N ILE A 246 11.73 -7.63 10.70
CA ILE A 246 11.45 -8.35 9.44
C ILE A 246 10.95 -9.77 9.71
N SER A 247 11.57 -10.48 10.65
CA SER A 247 11.14 -11.83 11.07
C SER A 247 9.72 -11.82 11.61
N SER A 248 9.42 -10.87 12.51
CA SER A 248 8.08 -10.70 13.06
C SER A 248 7.05 -10.37 11.99
N ALA A 249 7.39 -9.49 11.03
CA ALA A 249 6.51 -9.14 9.93
C ALA A 249 6.22 -10.32 8.99
N ALA A 250 7.23 -11.13 8.66
CA ALA A 250 7.08 -12.33 7.82
C ALA A 250 6.26 -13.45 8.49
N GLU A 251 6.36 -13.56 9.82
CA GLU A 251 5.58 -14.52 10.63
C GLU A 251 4.14 -14.04 10.87
N ASN A 252 3.88 -12.74 10.72
CA ASN A 252 2.57 -12.12 10.88
C ASN A 252 2.11 -11.42 9.59
N PRO A 253 1.92 -12.16 8.48
CA PRO A 253 1.53 -11.59 7.21
C PRO A 253 0.22 -10.82 7.30
N LEU A 254 0.06 -9.83 6.42
CA LEU A 254 -1.11 -8.98 6.38
C LEU A 254 -2.36 -9.78 5.96
N ASN A 255 -3.26 -10.07 6.90
CA ASN A 255 -4.43 -10.91 6.64
C ASN A 255 -5.59 -10.13 5.97
N ARG A 256 -6.03 -10.59 4.79
CA ARG A 256 -7.19 -10.04 4.05
C ARG A 256 -8.49 -10.02 4.88
N GLN A 257 -8.75 -11.01 5.73
CA GLN A 257 -10.01 -11.17 6.46
C GLN A 257 -10.17 -10.21 7.65
N ARG A 258 -9.07 -9.79 8.30
CA ARG A 258 -9.12 -8.84 9.42
C ARG A 258 -9.61 -7.46 8.96
N CYS A 259 -9.34 -7.09 7.70
CA CYS A 259 -9.82 -5.84 7.09
C CYS A 259 -11.35 -5.87 6.89
N ALA A 260 -11.89 -6.89 6.21
CA ALA A 260 -13.34 -7.01 6.00
C ALA A 260 -14.11 -7.04 7.33
N CYS A 261 -13.59 -7.74 8.34
CA CYS A 261 -14.22 -7.78 9.67
C CYS A 261 -14.17 -6.41 10.38
N SER A 262 -13.05 -5.68 10.27
CA SER A 262 -12.92 -4.33 10.82
C SER A 262 -13.89 -3.34 10.18
N VAL A 263 -14.00 -3.35 8.84
CA VAL A 263 -14.93 -2.47 8.11
C VAL A 263 -16.39 -2.79 8.44
N VAL A 264 -16.77 -4.07 8.40
CA VAL A 264 -18.14 -4.50 8.74
C VAL A 264 -18.48 -4.14 10.18
N HIS A 265 -17.51 -4.21 11.10
CA HIS A 265 -17.71 -3.79 12.48
C HIS A 265 -17.96 -2.28 12.61
N GLN A 266 -17.16 -1.44 11.94
CA GLN A 266 -17.38 0.01 11.93
C GLN A 266 -18.75 0.38 11.35
N VAL A 267 -19.13 -0.25 10.24
CA VAL A 267 -20.46 -0.06 9.63
C VAL A 267 -21.58 -0.57 10.56
N ASP A 268 -21.42 -1.69 11.26
CA ASP A 268 -22.41 -2.15 12.26
C ASP A 268 -22.60 -1.13 13.38
N GLN A 269 -21.53 -0.52 13.90
CA GLN A 269 -21.63 0.53 14.92
C GLN A 269 -22.43 1.75 14.41
N VAL A 270 -22.19 2.17 13.16
CA VAL A 270 -22.98 3.25 12.52
C VAL A 270 -24.44 2.83 12.34
N CYS A 271 -24.70 1.65 11.80
CA CYS A 271 -26.06 1.14 11.60
C CYS A 271 -26.84 1.05 12.92
N ARG A 272 -26.21 0.62 14.03
CA ARG A 272 -26.84 0.59 15.37
C ARG A 272 -27.26 1.99 15.82
N ARG A 273 -26.44 3.01 15.59
CA ARG A 273 -26.78 4.41 15.90
C ARG A 273 -27.96 4.89 15.05
N LEU A 274 -27.96 4.62 13.75
CA LEU A 274 -29.06 5.00 12.84
C LEU A 274 -30.38 4.31 13.19
N VAL A 275 -30.36 3.01 13.49
CA VAL A 275 -31.55 2.28 13.97
C VAL A 275 -32.05 2.87 15.29
N SER A 276 -31.15 3.20 16.22
CA SER A 276 -31.53 3.81 17.50
C SER A 276 -32.19 5.17 17.30
N GLN A 277 -31.65 6.01 16.42
CA GLN A 277 -32.25 7.31 16.07
C GLN A 277 -33.61 7.13 15.40
N ALA A 278 -33.73 6.22 14.44
CA ALA A 278 -35.00 5.89 13.78
C ALA A 278 -36.07 5.45 14.80
N MET A 279 -35.71 4.62 15.77
CA MET A 279 -36.61 4.17 16.83
C MET A 279 -37.02 5.30 17.80
N VAL A 280 -36.12 6.25 18.08
CA VAL A 280 -36.46 7.44 18.88
C VAL A 280 -37.48 8.31 18.13
N THR A 281 -37.25 8.57 16.83
CA THR A 281 -38.18 9.33 15.99
C THR A 281 -39.53 8.62 15.84
N ALA A 282 -39.54 7.31 15.59
CA ALA A 282 -40.77 6.54 15.48
C ALA A 282 -41.59 6.56 16.76
N ARG A 283 -40.94 6.51 17.94
CA ARG A 283 -41.63 6.63 19.23
C ARG A 283 -42.29 8.01 19.44
N ALA A 284 -41.74 9.06 18.85
CA ALA A 284 -42.34 10.39 18.91
C ALA A 284 -43.57 10.52 17.98
N CYS A 285 -43.57 9.81 16.85
CA CYS A 285 -44.64 9.89 15.85
C CYS A 285 -45.76 8.85 16.06
N THR A 286 -45.47 7.71 16.70
CA THR A 286 -46.37 6.55 16.77
C THR A 286 -46.66 6.16 18.22
N ARG A 287 -47.95 6.01 18.57
CA ARG A 287 -48.41 5.59 19.92
C ARG A 287 -48.71 4.08 20.05
N SER A 288 -48.62 3.33 18.95
CA SER A 288 -48.88 1.88 18.93
C SER A 288 -47.60 1.08 19.23
N GLY A 289 -47.64 0.31 20.32
CA GLY A 289 -46.53 -0.56 20.70
C GLY A 289 -46.28 -1.72 19.72
N GLU A 290 -47.30 -2.20 19.03
CA GLU A 290 -47.18 -3.27 18.04
C GLU A 290 -46.51 -2.79 16.75
N GLU A 291 -46.85 -1.58 16.29
CA GLU A 291 -46.19 -0.96 15.12
C GLU A 291 -44.72 -0.66 15.38
N LEU A 292 -44.38 -0.20 16.59
CA LEU A 292 -43.00 0.02 17.01
C LEU A 292 -42.19 -1.29 17.07
N LYS A 293 -42.81 -2.39 17.53
CA LYS A 293 -42.16 -3.72 17.53
C LYS A 293 -41.94 -4.22 16.10
N ALA A 294 -42.94 -4.06 15.22
CA ALA A 294 -42.84 -4.45 13.82
C ALA A 294 -41.69 -3.70 13.12
N LEU A 295 -41.64 -2.37 13.27
CA LEU A 295 -40.57 -1.54 12.71
C LEU A 295 -39.18 -1.91 13.27
N ALA A 296 -39.07 -2.15 14.58
CA ALA A 296 -37.81 -2.56 15.19
C ALA A 296 -37.30 -3.89 14.62
N ARG A 297 -38.20 -4.86 14.41
CA ARG A 297 -37.86 -6.14 13.80
C ARG A 297 -37.38 -5.95 12.36
N GLU A 298 -38.12 -5.20 11.55
CA GLU A 298 -37.76 -4.95 10.14
C GLU A 298 -36.42 -4.23 10.00
N LEU A 299 -36.15 -3.21 10.84
CA LEU A 299 -34.88 -2.49 10.85
C LEU A 299 -33.70 -3.40 11.24
N SER A 300 -33.90 -4.29 12.22
CA SER A 300 -32.88 -5.25 12.65
C SER A 300 -32.59 -6.30 11.57
N GLU A 301 -33.63 -6.79 10.90
CA GLU A 301 -33.51 -7.73 9.77
C GLU A 301 -32.83 -7.08 8.56
N GLU A 302 -33.17 -5.84 8.22
CA GLU A 302 -32.51 -5.09 7.15
C GLU A 302 -31.04 -4.82 7.48
N LYS A 303 -30.72 -4.42 8.71
CA LYS A 303 -29.34 -4.27 9.17
C LYS A 303 -28.54 -5.57 8.97
N SER A 304 -29.09 -6.69 9.41
CA SER A 304 -28.43 -7.99 9.33
C SER A 304 -28.17 -8.41 7.87
N ARG A 305 -29.18 -8.25 7.01
CA ARG A 305 -29.05 -8.51 5.56
C ARG A 305 -28.05 -7.56 4.88
N PHE A 306 -28.06 -6.29 5.27
CA PHE A 306 -27.13 -5.28 4.73
C PHE A 306 -25.68 -5.62 5.07
N LEU A 307 -25.38 -5.92 6.35
CA LEU A 307 -24.02 -6.27 6.80
C LEU A 307 -23.53 -7.59 6.17
N GLN A 308 -24.40 -8.58 6.01
CA GLN A 308 -24.05 -9.83 5.31
C GLN A 308 -23.68 -9.58 3.84
N LYS A 309 -24.47 -8.78 3.13
CA LYS A 309 -24.17 -8.39 1.74
C LYS A 309 -22.87 -7.60 1.63
N LEU A 310 -22.67 -6.62 2.51
CA LEU A 310 -21.45 -5.82 2.55
C LEU A 310 -20.22 -6.71 2.80
N ARG A 311 -20.30 -7.66 3.73
CA ARG A 311 -19.21 -8.60 3.99
C ARG A 311 -18.88 -9.44 2.75
N ALA A 312 -19.89 -9.97 2.07
CA ALA A 312 -19.68 -10.76 0.84
C ALA A 312 -19.04 -9.91 -0.27
N GLN A 313 -19.53 -8.69 -0.47
CA GLN A 313 -18.97 -7.73 -1.43
C GLN A 313 -17.53 -7.37 -1.11
N LEU A 314 -17.22 -7.08 0.15
CA LEU A 314 -15.84 -6.78 0.57
C LEU A 314 -14.91 -7.96 0.37
N LEU A 315 -15.34 -9.18 0.68
CA LEU A 315 -14.52 -10.37 0.44
C LEU A 315 -14.31 -10.63 -1.07
N GLN A 316 -15.30 -10.31 -1.91
CA GLN A 316 -15.20 -10.41 -3.36
C GLN A 316 -14.28 -9.31 -3.94
N GLN A 317 -14.43 -8.07 -3.48
CA GLN A 317 -13.58 -6.93 -3.89
C GLN A 317 -12.14 -7.10 -3.39
N LEU A 318 -11.91 -7.71 -2.22
CA LEU A 318 -10.55 -8.07 -1.78
C LEU A 318 -9.91 -9.18 -2.63
N GLY A 319 -10.68 -9.84 -3.50
CA GLY A 319 -10.20 -10.78 -4.50
C GLY A 319 -9.98 -10.17 -5.89
N GLN A 320 -10.40 -8.93 -6.12
CA GLN A 320 -10.27 -8.21 -7.40
C GLN A 320 -9.50 -6.92 -7.12
N ASP A 321 -8.25 -6.82 -7.60
CA ASP A 321 -7.20 -5.77 -7.50
C ASP A 321 -7.44 -4.33 -7.00
N GLU A 322 -8.65 -3.87 -6.72
CA GLU A 322 -8.94 -2.54 -6.21
C GLU A 322 -8.56 -2.38 -4.75
N CYS A 323 -7.77 -1.35 -4.48
CA CYS A 323 -7.55 -0.90 -3.12
C CYS A 323 -8.85 -0.33 -2.55
N VAL A 324 -9.49 -1.10 -1.67
CA VAL A 324 -10.66 -0.66 -0.94
C VAL A 324 -10.24 0.38 0.10
N CYS A 325 -10.53 1.67 -0.17
CA CYS A 325 -10.42 2.73 0.83
C CYS A 325 -11.52 2.53 1.89
N VAL A 326 -11.10 2.22 3.12
CA VAL A 326 -11.99 1.90 4.25
C VAL A 326 -12.95 3.06 4.53
N GLU A 327 -12.47 4.29 4.56
CA GLU A 327 -13.29 5.48 4.80
C GLU A 327 -14.37 5.65 3.73
N ARG A 328 -14.00 5.57 2.45
CA ARG A 328 -14.95 5.59 1.33
C ARG A 328 -16.01 4.49 1.44
N VAL A 329 -15.62 3.28 1.82
CA VAL A 329 -16.60 2.19 2.00
C VAL A 329 -17.54 2.50 3.15
N VAL A 330 -17.02 2.97 4.28
CA VAL A 330 -17.84 3.34 5.43
C VAL A 330 -18.81 4.45 5.06
N ASP A 331 -18.39 5.48 4.33
CA ASP A 331 -19.24 6.59 3.88
C ASP A 331 -20.34 6.14 2.93
N VAL A 332 -19.98 5.37 1.88
CA VAL A 332 -20.93 4.83 0.91
C VAL A 332 -21.94 3.89 1.60
N ALA A 333 -21.45 3.01 2.48
CA ALA A 333 -22.30 2.10 3.24
C ALA A 333 -23.25 2.87 4.17
N THR A 334 -22.75 3.91 4.85
CA THR A 334 -23.54 4.77 5.74
C THR A 334 -24.63 5.51 4.97
N GLY A 335 -24.30 6.13 3.83
CA GLY A 335 -25.28 6.80 2.98
C GLY A 335 -26.35 5.86 2.44
N THR A 336 -25.95 4.66 2.04
CA THR A 336 -26.86 3.62 1.54
C THR A 336 -27.83 3.16 2.63
N PHE A 337 -27.32 2.83 3.82
CA PHE A 337 -28.14 2.33 4.92
C PHE A 337 -29.07 3.42 5.49
N THR A 338 -28.62 4.68 5.52
CA THR A 338 -29.44 5.84 5.89
C THR A 338 -30.66 5.97 4.97
N ARG A 339 -30.44 5.86 3.65
CA ARG A 339 -31.54 5.93 2.66
C ARG A 339 -32.55 4.79 2.86
N ARG A 340 -32.09 3.56 3.07
CA ARG A 340 -32.97 2.41 3.32
C ARG A 340 -33.76 2.54 4.60
N THR A 341 -33.13 3.04 5.65
CA THR A 341 -33.77 3.32 6.94
C THR A 341 -34.91 4.34 6.77
N ARG A 342 -34.67 5.44 6.04
CA ARG A 342 -35.70 6.45 5.75
C ARG A 342 -36.89 5.85 5.00
N VAL A 343 -36.65 5.10 3.92
CA VAL A 343 -37.72 4.44 3.15
C VAL A 343 -38.55 3.49 4.03
N MET A 344 -37.92 2.76 4.94
CA MET A 344 -38.61 1.87 5.86
C MET A 344 -39.45 2.64 6.89
N MET A 345 -38.96 3.78 7.39
CA MET A 345 -39.70 4.68 8.28
C MET A 345 -40.94 5.28 7.57
N GLU A 346 -40.80 5.72 6.33
CA GLU A 346 -41.91 6.25 5.51
C GLU A 346 -43.01 5.20 5.30
N ARG A 347 -42.64 3.94 5.03
CA ARG A 347 -43.59 2.82 4.91
C ARG A 347 -44.39 2.56 6.20
N HIS A 348 -43.85 2.93 7.35
CA HIS A 348 -44.51 2.84 8.65
C HIS A 348 -45.20 4.14 9.06
N GLY A 349 -45.35 5.11 8.14
CA GLY A 349 -46.01 6.39 8.40
C GLY A 349 -45.17 7.38 9.23
N VAL A 350 -43.91 7.06 9.50
CA VAL A 350 -43.00 7.90 10.28
C VAL A 350 -42.28 8.86 9.33
N GLY A 351 -42.82 10.08 9.17
CA GLY A 351 -42.17 11.17 8.42
C GLY A 351 -43.02 11.96 7.42
N VAL A 352 -44.34 11.74 7.32
CA VAL A 352 -45.20 12.36 6.28
C VAL A 352 -45.85 13.69 6.70
N HIS A 353 -45.69 14.15 7.96
CA HIS A 353 -46.28 15.42 8.42
C HIS A 353 -45.23 16.49 8.71
N ALA A 354 -44.61 17.01 7.66
CA ALA A 354 -43.86 18.26 7.73
C ALA A 354 -43.86 19.07 6.42
N THR A 355 -44.88 18.97 5.56
CA THR A 355 -45.07 19.90 4.42
C THR A 355 -46.54 19.93 3.98
N SER A 356 -47.40 20.60 4.74
CA SER A 356 -48.63 21.20 4.21
C SER A 356 -49.17 22.26 5.17
N SER A 357 -48.59 23.45 5.09
CA SER A 357 -49.19 24.68 5.59
C SER A 357 -48.85 25.78 4.60
N SER A 358 -49.76 26.02 3.66
CA SER A 358 -49.89 27.25 2.87
C SER A 358 -51.36 27.38 2.51
#